data_AF-A0A3D0XK78-F1
#
_entry.id   AF-A0A3D0XK78-F1
#
_cell.length_a   1.000
_cell.length_b   1.000
_cell.length_c   1.000
_cell.angle_alpha   90.00
_cell.angle_beta   90.00
_cell.angle_gamma   90.00
#
_symmetry.space_group_name_H-M   'P 1'
#
loop_
_entity.id
_entity.type
_entity.pdbx_description
1 polymer ?
#
loop_
_entity_poly.entity_id
_entity_poly.type
_entity_poly.pdbx_seq_one_letter_code
_entity_poly.pdbx_strand_id
1 'polypeptide(L)'
;MTGKYPTRAGATQFFSGKRSGRYAPAPFKDSMALSEITLAEAFKEAGYATFFAGKWHLGPNEAFWPEHQGFDVNRGGWKAGAPFKEGKYFTPYANPRLEDGPPGEHLPERLASETIDFMEAQKQKPFLAYVSFYSVHTPLMAPAALVAKYR
;
A
#
# COMPACT_ATOMS: atom_id res chain seq x y z
N MET A 1 6.32 8.77 -3.02
CA MET A 1 7.60 8.05 -2.84
C MET A 1 8.82 8.85 -3.28
N THR A 2 8.79 9.61 -4.39
CA THR A 2 10.01 10.15 -5.02
C THR A 2 10.32 11.63 -4.73
N GLY A 3 9.42 12.36 -4.05
CA GLY A 3 9.54 13.81 -3.87
C GLY A 3 9.35 14.65 -5.15
N LYS A 4 9.04 14.03 -6.28
CA LYS A 4 8.80 14.71 -7.57
C LYS A 4 7.31 14.98 -7.78
N TYR A 5 7.01 16.05 -8.53
CA TYR A 5 5.66 16.26 -9.06
C TYR A 5 5.22 15.08 -9.95
N PRO A 6 3.94 14.67 -9.91
CA PRO A 6 3.45 13.55 -10.72
C PRO A 6 3.66 13.75 -12.23
N THR A 7 3.64 15.00 -12.71
CA THR A 7 3.92 15.34 -14.11
C THR A 7 5.36 15.03 -14.53
N ARG A 8 6.34 15.16 -13.63
CA ARG A 8 7.74 14.79 -13.89
C ARG A 8 7.93 13.27 -13.93
N ALA A 9 7.17 12.54 -13.11
CA ALA A 9 7.20 11.08 -13.07
C ALA A 9 6.36 10.42 -14.17
N GLY A 10 5.51 11.19 -14.87
CA GLY A 10 4.53 10.65 -15.83
C GLY A 10 3.38 9.89 -15.15
N ALA A 11 3.12 10.18 -13.87
CA ALA A 11 2.15 9.51 -13.01
C ALA A 11 0.88 10.38 -12.82
N THR A 12 0.24 10.77 -13.91
CA THR A 12 -0.84 11.78 -13.92
C THR A 12 -2.25 11.18 -13.85
N GLN A 13 -2.35 9.85 -13.74
CA GLN A 13 -3.59 9.10 -13.53
C GLN A 13 -3.34 7.96 -12.53
N PHE A 14 -4.39 7.40 -11.93
CA PHE A 14 -4.22 6.19 -11.13
C PHE A 14 -3.64 5.06 -11.99
N PHE A 15 -2.62 4.39 -11.47
CA PHE A 15 -1.96 3.26 -12.11
C PHE A 15 -3.00 2.14 -12.35
N SER A 16 -3.01 1.52 -13.53
CA SER A 16 -4.07 0.62 -14.04
C SER A 16 -5.38 1.28 -14.51
N GLY A 17 -5.50 2.61 -14.49
CA GLY A 17 -6.73 3.31 -14.78
C GLY A 17 -6.95 3.73 -16.23
N LYS A 18 -8.12 3.42 -16.77
CA LYS A 18 -8.68 4.15 -17.92
C LYS A 18 -9.85 4.98 -17.41
N ARG A 19 -9.69 6.30 -17.36
CA ARG A 19 -10.82 7.20 -17.04
C ARG A 19 -11.42 7.68 -18.35
N SER A 20 -12.65 7.27 -18.62
CA SER A 20 -13.43 7.83 -19.73
C SER A 20 -13.82 9.27 -19.41
N GLY A 21 -13.91 10.09 -20.44
CA GLY A 21 -14.29 11.49 -20.35
C GLY A 21 -14.58 12.03 -21.73
N ARG A 22 -14.91 13.34 -21.82
CA ARG A 22 -15.14 14.02 -23.09
C ARG A 22 -13.91 13.95 -24.02
N TYR A 23 -12.72 13.94 -23.44
CA TYR A 23 -11.45 13.86 -24.16
C TYR A 23 -10.70 12.58 -23.76
N ALA A 24 -9.88 12.08 -24.69
CA ALA A 24 -8.96 10.99 -24.40
C ALA A 24 -7.98 11.41 -23.28
N PRO A 25 -7.64 10.50 -22.34
CA PRO A 25 -6.65 10.80 -21.33
C PRO A 25 -5.28 11.04 -21.97
N ALA A 26 -4.50 11.95 -21.40
CA ALA A 26 -3.09 12.08 -21.77
C ALA A 26 -2.34 10.76 -21.54
N PRO A 27 -1.30 10.45 -22.35
CA PRO A 27 -0.41 9.33 -22.07
C PRO A 27 0.18 9.44 -20.67
N PHE A 28 0.25 8.32 -19.95
CA PHE A 28 0.82 8.22 -18.61
C PHE A 28 1.51 6.87 -18.44
N LYS A 29 2.36 6.75 -17.42
CA LYS A 29 3.02 5.49 -17.05
C LYS A 29 2.16 4.72 -16.06
N ASP A 30 2.00 3.42 -16.27
CA ASP A 30 1.23 2.53 -15.40
C ASP A 30 2.07 1.88 -14.29
N SER A 31 3.32 2.32 -14.14
CA SER A 31 4.21 2.01 -13.03
C SER A 31 5.09 3.20 -12.64
N MET A 32 5.57 3.18 -11.40
CA MET A 32 6.72 3.99 -10.99
C MET A 32 7.99 3.37 -11.59
N ALA A 33 8.81 4.17 -12.26
CA ALA A 33 10.05 3.69 -12.87
C ALA A 33 11.01 3.19 -11.79
N LEU A 34 11.65 2.03 -12.02
CA LEU A 34 12.59 1.44 -11.07
C LEU A 34 13.89 2.24 -10.90
N SER A 35 14.15 3.20 -11.78
CA SER A 35 15.28 4.13 -11.67
C SER A 35 14.99 5.35 -10.80
N GLU A 36 13.77 5.50 -10.29
CA GLU A 36 13.43 6.55 -9.32
C GLU A 36 13.99 6.19 -7.95
N ILE A 37 14.67 7.14 -7.30
CA ILE A 37 15.07 6.98 -5.90
C ILE A 37 13.87 7.33 -5.02
N THR A 38 13.44 6.37 -4.21
CA THR A 38 12.36 6.52 -3.26
C THR A 38 12.85 6.98 -1.90
N LEU A 39 11.94 7.54 -1.11
CA LEU A 39 12.17 7.83 0.31
C LEU A 39 12.71 6.59 1.07
N ALA A 40 12.18 5.41 0.78
CA ALA A 40 12.61 4.19 1.47
C ALA A 40 14.06 3.82 1.13
N GLU A 41 14.47 3.93 -0.12
CA GLU A 41 15.86 3.70 -0.52
C GLU A 41 16.81 4.69 0.16
N ALA A 42 16.45 5.98 0.21
CA ALA A 42 17.25 7.00 0.89
C ALA A 42 17.38 6.71 2.40
N PHE A 43 16.30 6.28 3.06
CA PHE A 43 16.32 5.91 4.48
C PHE A 43 17.16 4.64 4.73
N LYS A 44 17.02 3.65 3.85
CA LYS A 44 17.78 2.40 3.91
C LYS A 44 19.28 2.64 3.74
N GLU A 45 19.67 3.51 2.80
CA GLU A 45 21.07 3.94 2.63
C GLU A 45 21.62 4.63 3.88
N ALA A 46 20.78 5.38 4.61
CA ALA A 46 21.12 5.99 5.89
C ALA A 46 21.07 5.01 7.09
N GLY A 47 20.90 3.71 6.86
CA GLY A 47 20.93 2.67 7.90
C GLY A 47 19.61 2.42 8.64
N TYR A 48 18.49 2.94 8.13
CA TYR A 48 17.17 2.66 8.72
C TYR A 48 16.67 1.28 8.30
N ALA A 49 15.97 0.61 9.21
CA ALA A 49 15.08 -0.48 8.81
C ALA A 49 13.83 0.08 8.13
N THR A 50 13.37 -0.57 7.06
CA THR A 50 12.27 -0.03 6.25
C THR A 50 11.11 -1.01 6.13
N PHE A 51 9.91 -0.54 6.44
CA PHE A 51 8.70 -1.34 6.47
C PHE A 51 7.56 -0.64 5.74
N PHE A 52 6.78 -1.44 5.01
CA PHE A 52 5.58 -1.00 4.31
C PHE A 52 4.38 -1.85 4.70
N ALA A 53 3.25 -1.21 5.01
CA ALA A 53 1.96 -1.86 5.22
C ALA A 53 0.84 -1.21 4.41
N GLY A 54 0.05 -2.01 3.70
CA GLY A 54 -1.20 -1.62 3.06
C GLY A 54 -1.09 -1.37 1.56
N LYS A 55 -1.75 -0.32 1.05
CA LYS A 55 -1.91 -0.03 -0.38
C LYS A 55 -0.64 0.54 -1.00
N TRP A 56 -0.04 -0.20 -1.94
CA TRP A 56 1.06 0.27 -2.77
C TRP A 56 0.60 0.93 -4.07
N HIS A 57 0.03 0.17 -5.01
CA HIS A 57 -0.59 0.67 -6.24
C HIS A 57 0.36 1.44 -7.20
N LEU A 58 1.67 1.17 -7.15
CA LEU A 58 2.67 1.83 -8.03
C LEU A 58 3.28 0.90 -9.10
N GLY A 59 2.68 -0.26 -9.36
CA GLY A 59 3.08 -1.07 -10.51
C GLY A 59 2.28 -2.37 -10.69
N PRO A 60 2.35 -2.96 -11.91
CA PRO A 60 1.44 -4.02 -12.34
C PRO A 60 1.81 -5.41 -11.82
N ASN A 61 3.07 -5.64 -11.48
CA ASN A 61 3.61 -6.95 -11.10
C ASN A 61 4.66 -6.82 -9.99
N GLU A 62 5.12 -7.96 -9.49
CA GLU A 62 6.00 -8.07 -8.32
C GLU A 62 7.30 -7.28 -8.45
N ALA A 63 7.87 -7.17 -9.64
CA ALA A 63 9.10 -6.41 -9.88
C ALA A 63 8.97 -4.90 -9.54
N PHE A 64 7.75 -4.39 -9.36
CA PHE A 64 7.46 -3.00 -8.99
C PHE A 64 6.92 -2.85 -7.56
N TRP A 65 6.89 -3.90 -6.75
CA TRP A 65 6.35 -3.87 -5.39
C TRP A 65 7.36 -3.29 -4.38
N PRO A 66 6.93 -2.94 -3.15
CA PRO A 66 7.75 -2.21 -2.17
C PRO A 66 9.17 -2.75 -1.96
N GLU A 67 9.36 -4.07 -2.01
CA GLU A 67 10.65 -4.74 -1.81
C GLU A 67 11.70 -4.36 -2.86
N HIS A 68 11.26 -4.01 -4.07
CA HIS A 68 12.11 -3.53 -5.16
C HIS A 68 12.29 -2.01 -5.15
N GLN A 69 11.81 -1.35 -4.10
CA GLN A 69 11.72 0.10 -3.97
C GLN A 69 12.09 0.53 -2.54
N GLY A 70 13.12 -0.12 -1.99
CA GLY A 70 13.77 0.28 -0.75
C GLY A 70 13.17 -0.26 0.54
N PHE A 71 12.05 -0.99 0.52
CA PHE A 71 11.48 -1.57 1.74
C PHE A 71 12.03 -2.97 2.03
N ASP A 72 12.45 -3.21 3.27
CA ASP A 72 12.90 -4.54 3.73
C ASP A 72 11.73 -5.48 3.98
N VAL A 73 10.60 -4.92 4.44
CA VAL A 73 9.39 -5.68 4.79
C VAL A 73 8.17 -5.08 4.12
N ASN A 74 7.35 -5.94 3.51
CA ASN A 74 6.07 -5.57 2.90
C ASN A 74 4.94 -6.41 3.51
N ARG A 75 3.87 -5.73 3.92
CA ARG A 75 2.62 -6.32 4.41
C ARG A 75 1.44 -5.77 3.63
N GLY A 76 1.02 -6.53 2.62
CA GLY A 76 -0.16 -6.25 1.81
C GLY A 76 0.05 -5.26 0.66
N GLY A 77 1.25 -4.74 0.43
CA GLY A 77 1.58 -3.86 -0.69
C GLY A 77 1.73 -4.61 -2.00
N TRP A 78 0.89 -4.30 -2.99
CA TRP A 78 0.89 -4.92 -4.32
C TRP A 78 0.18 -4.02 -5.34
N LYS A 79 -0.22 -4.58 -6.49
CA LYS A 79 -0.81 -3.82 -7.60
C LYS A 79 -2.19 -3.21 -7.32
N ALA A 80 -2.98 -3.79 -6.41
CA ALA A 80 -4.38 -3.41 -6.28
C ALA A 80 -4.56 -2.05 -5.58
N GLY A 81 -5.42 -1.21 -6.15
CA GLY A 81 -5.76 0.10 -5.61
C GLY A 81 -6.80 0.11 -4.49
N ALA A 82 -7.49 -1.01 -4.27
CA ALA A 82 -8.47 -1.20 -3.21
C ALA A 82 -8.74 -2.72 -2.99
N PRO A 83 -9.32 -3.12 -1.85
CA PRO A 83 -9.64 -4.51 -1.56
C PRO A 83 -10.98 -4.90 -2.21
N PHE A 84 -10.96 -5.17 -3.51
CA PHE A 84 -12.13 -5.57 -4.28
C PHE A 84 -12.34 -7.08 -4.41
N LYS A 85 -11.41 -7.87 -3.89
CA LYS A 85 -11.47 -9.33 -3.96
C LYS A 85 -12.35 -9.89 -2.84
N GLU A 86 -12.36 -11.21 -2.71
CA GLU A 86 -13.00 -11.93 -1.62
C GLU A 86 -12.64 -11.33 -0.26
N GLY A 87 -13.57 -11.39 0.70
CA GLY A 87 -13.46 -10.81 2.05
C GLY A 87 -13.38 -9.28 2.13
N LYS A 88 -12.87 -8.60 1.09
CA LYS A 88 -12.71 -7.14 0.98
C LYS A 88 -11.89 -6.61 2.16
N TYR A 89 -12.53 -5.92 3.09
CA TYR A 89 -11.90 -5.41 4.32
C TYR A 89 -11.81 -6.43 5.45
N PHE A 90 -12.24 -7.67 5.21
CA PHE A 90 -12.17 -8.76 6.18
C PHE A 90 -11.52 -9.99 5.57
N THR A 91 -11.05 -10.93 6.38
CA THR A 91 -10.50 -12.21 5.92
C THR A 91 -11.56 -13.05 5.19
N PRO A 92 -11.21 -13.77 4.10
CA PRO A 92 -9.88 -13.79 3.46
C PRO A 92 -9.59 -12.48 2.73
N TYR A 93 -8.40 -11.90 2.92
CA TYR A 93 -8.01 -10.63 2.29
C TYR A 93 -7.76 -10.77 0.79
N ALA A 94 -7.50 -12.00 0.34
CA ALA A 94 -7.14 -12.33 -1.04
C ALA A 94 -5.98 -11.46 -1.58
N ASN A 95 -5.02 -11.16 -0.70
CA ASN A 95 -3.84 -10.35 -0.97
C ASN A 95 -2.58 -11.23 -0.99
N PRO A 96 -1.79 -11.26 -2.08
CA PRO A 96 -0.63 -12.14 -2.18
C PRO A 96 0.54 -11.75 -1.27
N ARG A 97 0.50 -10.56 -0.65
CA ARG A 97 1.55 -10.05 0.25
C ARG A 97 1.07 -9.92 1.70
N LEU A 98 -0.09 -10.49 2.03
CA LEU A 98 -0.60 -10.52 3.39
C LEU A 98 -1.32 -11.84 3.63
N GLU A 99 -0.77 -12.67 4.50
CA GLU A 99 -1.38 -13.93 4.89
C GLU A 99 -2.69 -13.69 5.64
N ASP A 100 -3.68 -14.53 5.36
CA ASP A 100 -4.99 -14.46 6.01
C ASP A 100 -4.87 -14.70 7.52
N GLY A 101 -5.59 -13.88 8.29
CA GLY A 101 -5.70 -14.03 9.74
C GLY A 101 -6.91 -14.87 10.15
N PRO A 102 -7.39 -14.72 11.40
CA PRO A 102 -8.62 -15.35 11.85
C PRO A 102 -9.85 -14.93 11.02
N PRO A 103 -10.88 -15.80 10.88
CA PRO A 103 -12.10 -15.44 10.18
C PRO A 103 -12.73 -14.14 10.70
N GLY A 104 -12.99 -13.21 9.78
CA GLY A 104 -13.57 -11.91 10.11
C GLY A 104 -12.58 -10.87 10.67
N GLU A 105 -11.27 -11.13 10.65
CA GLU A 105 -10.26 -10.13 11.02
C GLU A 105 -10.34 -8.92 10.07
N HIS A 106 -10.26 -7.71 10.63
CA HIS A 106 -10.43 -6.46 9.91
C HIS A 106 -9.08 -5.96 9.35
N LEU A 107 -9.00 -5.75 8.04
CA LEU A 107 -7.76 -5.44 7.32
C LEU A 107 -6.98 -4.23 7.88
N PRO A 108 -7.59 -3.06 8.18
CA PRO A 108 -6.88 -1.94 8.80
C PRO A 108 -6.30 -2.28 10.17
N GLU A 109 -7.01 -3.06 10.99
CA GLU A 109 -6.49 -3.51 12.28
C GLU A 109 -5.30 -4.45 12.09
N ARG A 110 -5.41 -5.41 11.16
CA ARG A 110 -4.28 -6.29 10.81
C ARG A 110 -3.05 -5.52 10.35
N LEU A 111 -3.20 -4.53 9.47
CA LEU A 111 -2.08 -3.69 9.01
C LEU A 111 -1.45 -2.87 10.15
N ALA A 112 -2.27 -2.41 11.10
CA ALA A 112 -1.78 -1.73 12.29
C ALA A 112 -0.99 -2.69 13.20
N SER A 113 -1.50 -3.89 13.46
CA SER A 113 -0.81 -4.91 14.26
C SER A 113 0.55 -5.30 13.66
N GLU A 114 0.61 -5.58 12.35
CA GLU A 114 1.87 -5.88 11.65
C GLU A 114 2.90 -4.74 11.77
N THR A 115 2.41 -3.50 11.79
CA THR A 115 3.26 -2.32 11.96
C THR A 115 3.79 -2.22 13.38
N ILE A 116 2.93 -2.44 14.38
CA ILE A 116 3.30 -2.46 15.80
C ILE A 116 4.37 -3.53 16.04
N ASP A 117 4.16 -4.74 15.53
CA ASP A 117 5.12 -5.85 15.66
C ASP A 117 6.48 -5.49 15.05
N PHE A 118 6.48 -4.84 13.87
CA PHE A 118 7.71 -4.32 13.27
C PHE A 118 8.40 -3.28 14.16
N MET A 119 7.67 -2.28 14.66
CA MET A 119 8.21 -1.23 15.51
C MET A 119 8.79 -1.79 16.81
N GLU A 120 8.11 -2.77 17.40
CA GLU A 120 8.57 -3.49 18.59
C GLU A 120 9.88 -4.24 18.33
N ALA A 121 10.00 -4.89 17.17
CA ALA A 121 11.22 -5.57 16.76
C ALA A 121 12.38 -4.61 16.43
N GLN A 122 12.10 -3.36 16.04
CA GLN A 122 13.12 -2.39 15.65
C GLN A 122 13.51 -1.39 16.75
N LYS A 123 13.15 -1.59 18.02
CA LYS A 123 13.43 -0.64 19.12
C LYS A 123 14.89 -0.17 19.27
N GLN A 124 15.85 -0.97 18.81
CA GLN A 124 17.29 -0.69 18.95
C GLN A 124 17.92 0.02 17.74
N LYS A 125 17.16 0.27 16.67
CA LYS A 125 17.66 0.98 15.48
C LYS A 125 16.60 1.92 14.90
N PRO A 126 17.00 3.01 14.24
CA PRO A 126 16.03 3.88 13.58
C PRO A 126 15.28 3.09 12.48
N PHE A 127 13.99 3.41 12.32
CA PHE A 127 13.15 2.75 11.32
C PHE A 127 12.24 3.75 10.59
N LEU A 128 11.89 3.39 9.36
CA LEU A 128 10.81 3.98 8.57
C LEU A 128 9.67 2.96 8.50
N ALA A 129 8.53 3.27 9.12
CA ALA A 129 7.29 2.52 8.92
C ALA A 129 6.33 3.35 8.07
N TYR A 130 6.09 2.91 6.83
CA TYR A 130 5.16 3.55 5.90
C TYR A 130 3.83 2.79 5.89
N VAL A 131 2.82 3.36 6.57
CA VAL A 131 1.49 2.75 6.71
C VAL A 131 0.51 3.45 5.78
N SER A 132 0.10 2.74 4.73
CA SER A 132 -0.79 3.22 3.68
C SER A 132 -2.09 2.45 3.72
N PHE A 133 -3.02 2.80 4.62
CA PHE A 133 -4.27 2.02 4.72
C PHE A 133 -5.04 1.98 3.39
N TYR A 134 -5.68 0.83 3.14
CA TYR A 134 -6.67 0.71 2.05
C TYR A 134 -7.93 1.53 2.33
N SER A 135 -8.30 1.64 3.61
CA SER A 135 -9.37 2.52 4.06
C SER A 135 -9.04 3.98 3.70
N VAL A 136 -10.01 4.80 3.27
CA VAL A 136 -11.47 4.59 3.24
C VAL A 136 -12.00 4.24 1.84
N HIS A 137 -11.19 3.58 1.01
CA HIS A 137 -11.62 3.25 -0.36
C HIS A 137 -12.84 2.32 -0.34
N THR A 138 -13.71 2.47 -1.33
CA THR A 138 -14.80 1.51 -1.55
C THR A 138 -14.27 0.08 -1.72
N PRO A 139 -15.06 -0.95 -1.34
CA PRO A 139 -16.39 -0.88 -0.73
C PRO A 139 -16.35 -0.36 0.71
N LEU A 140 -17.29 0.49 1.10
CA LEU A 140 -17.32 1.07 2.45
C LEU A 140 -17.75 -0.01 3.46
N MET A 141 -16.80 -0.52 4.23
CA MET A 141 -17.00 -1.59 5.21
C MET A 141 -16.25 -1.25 6.49
N ALA A 142 -16.85 -1.54 7.63
CA ALA A 142 -16.28 -1.35 8.96
C ALA A 142 -16.84 -2.41 9.92
N PRO A 143 -16.15 -2.69 11.04
CA PRO A 143 -16.64 -3.59 12.08
C PRO A 143 -18.06 -3.22 12.55
N ALA A 144 -18.91 -4.22 12.79
CA ALA A 144 -20.33 -4.03 13.09
C ALA A 144 -20.56 -3.12 14.32
N ALA A 145 -19.74 -3.27 15.37
CA ALA A 145 -19.81 -2.43 16.56
C ALA A 145 -19.52 -0.95 16.25
N LEU A 146 -18.56 -0.66 15.36
CA LEU A 146 -18.27 0.71 14.93
C LEU A 146 -19.41 1.26 14.08
N VAL A 147 -19.99 0.47 13.18
CA VAL A 147 -21.15 0.90 12.39
C VAL A 147 -22.34 1.23 13.30
N ALA A 148 -22.62 0.39 14.30
CA ALA A 148 -23.73 0.59 15.23
C ALA A 148 -23.60 1.89 16.05
N LYS A 149 -22.39 2.31 16.39
CA LYS A 149 -22.13 3.56 17.13
C LYS A 149 -22.59 4.83 16.39
N TYR A 150 -22.59 4.81 15.06
CA TYR A 150 -22.89 5.98 14.22
C TYR A 150 -24.23 5.85 13.47
N ARG A 151 -25.10 4.94 13.90
CA ARG A 151 -26.46 4.78 13.39
C ARG A 151 -27.49 5.43 14.31
#